data_AF-A0AAJ1KY61-F1
#
_entry.id   AF-A0AAJ1KY61-F1
#
_cell.length_a   1.000
_cell.length_b   1.000
_cell.length_c   1.000
_cell.angle_alpha   90.00
_cell.angle_beta   90.00
_cell.angle_gamma   90.00
#
_symmetry.space_group_name_H-M   'P 1'
#
loop_
_entity.id
_entity.type
_entity.pdbx_description
1 polymer ?
#
loop_
_entity_poly.entity_id
_entity_poly.type
_entity_poly.pdbx_seq_one_letter_code
_entity_poly.pdbx_strand_id
1 'polypeptide(L)'
;MAILTFADRYAEAGLAPTSETIISRQEPVKRLVDNINEQQILDLTSFYYGDTDVSLEWFRAEFSEEDASFSLLNNEREARVLSASVLGELIDQENAVAILAICAGSVKGLRQPLQSLWLLKNAEESFLKLAIAGRAFQEIPIKIVPTVTPKLDEEIAALGATNDWATLVTLLGKIRAEAHASAKAVATQSMGILKKIDRQAALIREESQMLWWLTGGYSRVFNRSFTTFSTQQAALAAAIDLGALTNSSEFGPVAIPAMLERVILTAKKGRGAQPKELSAAIDSFSVEELRCLKAPSTLPPKLAPISTAIELAEVIGIGSWYAQFKSRTGLESSIQLESLPLAEQLYREYLLGRLL
;
A
#
# COMPACT_ATOMS: atom_id res chain seq x y z
N MET A 1 -2.41 -3.70 24.65
CA MET A 1 -2.37 -2.23 24.89
C MET A 1 -3.80 -1.76 25.14
N ALA A 2 -4.01 -0.80 26.02
CA ALA A 2 -5.33 -0.18 26.15
C ALA A 2 -5.68 0.49 24.81
N ILE A 3 -6.89 0.25 24.31
CA ILE A 3 -7.40 0.91 23.10
C ILE A 3 -7.60 2.38 23.48
N LEU A 4 -6.77 3.26 22.95
CA LEU A 4 -6.90 4.69 23.17
C LEU A 4 -8.17 5.18 22.49
N THR A 5 -9.01 5.87 23.25
CA THR A 5 -10.23 6.47 22.73
C THR A 5 -9.91 7.69 21.87
N PHE A 6 -10.88 8.13 21.07
CA PHE A 6 -10.75 9.36 20.29
C PHE A 6 -10.44 10.58 21.19
N ALA A 7 -10.99 10.62 22.40
CA ALA A 7 -10.69 11.67 23.39
C ALA A 7 -9.24 11.61 23.89
N ASP A 8 -8.69 10.39 24.06
CA ASP A 8 -7.29 10.22 24.46
C ASP A 8 -6.32 10.73 23.38
N ARG A 9 -6.70 10.63 22.09
CA ARG A 9 -5.90 11.18 20.97
C ARG A 9 -5.83 12.70 20.98
N TYR A 10 -6.94 13.36 21.34
CA TYR A 10 -6.94 14.81 21.56
C TYR A 10 -6.08 15.20 22.76
N ALA A 11 -6.19 14.47 23.87
CA ALA A 11 -5.38 14.71 25.07
C ALA A 11 -3.88 14.52 24.80
N GLU A 12 -3.49 13.49 24.05
CA GLU A 12 -2.11 13.26 23.59
C GLU A 12 -1.59 14.44 22.75
N ALA A 13 -2.47 15.02 21.93
CA ALA A 13 -2.17 16.23 21.17
C ALA A 13 -2.28 17.52 21.99
N GLY A 14 -2.45 17.47 23.31
CA GLY A 14 -2.57 18.64 24.18
C GLY A 14 -3.79 19.51 23.88
N LEU A 15 -4.83 18.93 23.30
CA LEU A 15 -6.11 19.58 23.01
C LEU A 15 -7.13 19.15 24.09
N ALA A 16 -7.97 20.10 24.52
CA ALA A 16 -9.03 19.86 25.50
C ALA A 16 -10.41 20.20 24.90
N PRO A 17 -10.88 19.45 23.88
CA PRO A 17 -12.19 19.67 23.29
C PRO A 17 -13.30 19.31 24.30
N THR A 18 -14.47 19.91 24.12
CA THR A 18 -15.67 19.50 24.88
C THR A 18 -16.18 18.15 24.38
N SER A 19 -17.02 17.47 25.18
CA SER A 19 -17.67 16.22 24.74
C SER A 19 -18.51 16.42 23.48
N GLU A 20 -19.18 17.57 23.35
CA GLU A 20 -19.97 17.92 22.17
C GLU A 20 -19.07 18.06 20.94
N THR A 21 -17.92 18.72 21.08
CA THR A 21 -16.91 18.82 20.00
C THR A 21 -16.35 17.45 19.61
N ILE A 22 -16.10 16.56 20.57
CA ILE A 22 -15.63 15.20 20.24
C ILE A 22 -16.66 14.45 19.39
N ILE A 23 -17.94 14.52 19.77
CA ILE A 23 -19.02 13.82 19.05
C ILE A 23 -19.18 14.40 17.63
N SER A 24 -19.16 15.74 17.49
CA SER A 24 -19.28 16.40 16.18
C SER A 24 -18.11 16.13 15.23
N ARG A 25 -17.00 15.56 15.72
CA ARG A 25 -15.84 15.17 14.91
C ARG A 25 -15.80 13.69 14.58
N GLN A 26 -16.38 12.83 15.41
CA GLN A 26 -16.36 11.38 15.19
C GLN A 26 -17.16 10.95 13.97
N GLU A 27 -18.36 11.51 13.77
CA GLU A 27 -19.21 11.13 12.64
C GLU A 27 -18.60 11.52 11.28
N PRO A 28 -18.07 12.74 11.08
CA PRO A 28 -17.31 13.08 9.87
C PRO A 28 -16.13 12.15 9.62
N VAL A 29 -15.36 11.78 10.66
CA VAL A 29 -14.23 10.85 10.49
C VAL A 29 -14.69 9.50 9.93
N LYS A 30 -15.79 8.93 10.44
CA LYS A 30 -16.34 7.67 9.91
C LYS A 30 -16.79 7.83 8.45
N ARG A 31 -17.52 8.90 8.13
CA ARG A 31 -17.98 9.16 6.76
C ARG A 31 -16.83 9.32 5.77
N LEU A 32 -15.75 9.96 6.19
CA LEU A 32 -14.52 10.06 5.41
C LEU A 32 -13.92 8.69 5.15
N VAL A 33 -13.72 7.89 6.19
CA VAL A 33 -13.11 6.55 6.06
C VAL A 33 -13.87 5.69 5.05
N ASP A 34 -15.20 5.76 5.05
CA ASP A 34 -16.04 4.94 4.15
C ASP A 34 -16.00 5.41 2.68
N ASN A 35 -15.71 6.68 2.42
CA ASN A 35 -15.85 7.29 1.08
C ASN A 35 -14.55 7.88 0.50
N ILE A 36 -13.44 7.79 1.24
CA ILE A 36 -12.17 8.39 0.85
C ILE A 36 -11.57 7.65 -0.35
N ASN A 37 -11.13 8.42 -1.35
CA ASN A 37 -10.38 7.90 -2.49
C ASN A 37 -8.86 7.94 -2.24
N GLU A 38 -8.11 7.28 -3.11
CA GLU A 38 -6.65 7.15 -2.97
C GLU A 38 -5.93 8.50 -2.98
N GLN A 39 -6.34 9.45 -3.83
CA GLN A 39 -5.74 10.79 -3.87
C GLN A 39 -5.94 11.53 -2.53
N GLN A 40 -7.13 11.43 -1.95
CA GLN A 40 -7.44 12.03 -0.65
C GLN A 40 -6.61 11.40 0.47
N ILE A 41 -6.29 10.10 0.40
CA ILE A 41 -5.37 9.44 1.34
C ILE A 41 -3.97 10.08 1.24
N LEU A 42 -3.47 10.30 0.02
CA LEU A 42 -2.17 10.94 -0.21
C LEU A 42 -2.15 12.39 0.26
N ASP A 43 -3.25 13.13 0.07
CA ASP A 43 -3.42 14.51 0.52
C ASP A 43 -3.35 14.59 2.06
N LEU A 44 -4.10 13.75 2.76
CA LEU A 44 -4.07 13.65 4.22
C LEU A 44 -2.69 13.24 4.74
N THR A 45 -2.03 12.30 4.06
CA THR A 45 -0.68 11.86 4.46
C THR A 45 0.36 12.96 4.25
N SER A 46 0.26 13.72 3.16
CA SER A 46 1.14 14.86 2.90
C SER A 46 0.93 15.95 3.95
N PHE A 47 -0.33 16.26 4.29
CA PHE A 47 -0.68 17.20 5.36
C PHE A 47 -0.20 16.74 6.75
N TYR A 48 -0.30 15.44 7.04
CA TYR A 48 0.26 14.83 8.26
C TYR A 48 1.77 15.07 8.41
N TYR A 49 2.49 15.05 7.28
CA TYR A 49 3.91 15.40 7.20
C TYR A 49 4.19 16.90 7.02
N GLY A 50 3.18 17.75 7.24
CA GLY A 50 3.32 19.21 7.26
C GLY A 50 3.32 19.85 5.87
N ASP A 51 2.65 19.26 4.88
CA ASP A 51 2.35 19.95 3.61
C ASP A 51 1.24 20.98 3.78
N THR A 52 1.52 22.21 3.39
CA THR A 52 0.57 23.33 3.41
C THR A 52 0.00 23.62 2.03
N ASP A 53 0.60 23.06 0.97
CA ASP A 53 0.22 23.36 -0.40
C ASP A 53 -0.92 22.46 -0.90
N VAL A 54 -1.25 21.41 -0.13
CA VAL A 54 -2.33 20.47 -0.41
C VAL A 54 -3.67 21.09 -0.06
N SER A 55 -4.60 21.10 -1.02
CA SER A 55 -5.96 21.58 -0.77
C SER A 55 -6.77 20.54 0.02
N LEU A 56 -7.12 20.90 1.25
CA LEU A 56 -7.99 20.12 2.13
C LEU A 56 -9.40 20.69 2.22
N GLU A 57 -9.88 21.38 1.19
CA GLU A 57 -11.24 21.93 1.15
C GLU A 57 -12.31 20.84 1.28
N TRP A 58 -12.11 19.69 0.63
CA TRP A 58 -12.99 18.53 0.75
C TRP A 58 -13.04 18.00 2.19
N PHE A 59 -11.89 17.95 2.86
CA PHE A 59 -11.78 17.49 4.24
C PHE A 59 -12.51 18.46 5.17
N ARG A 60 -12.28 19.77 5.00
CA ARG A 60 -12.99 20.81 5.75
C ARG A 60 -14.49 20.77 5.52
N ALA A 61 -14.93 20.57 4.28
CA ALA A 61 -16.35 20.55 3.92
C ALA A 61 -17.11 19.50 4.74
N GLU A 62 -16.53 18.30 4.88
CA GLU A 62 -17.14 17.22 5.67
C GLU A 62 -17.36 17.61 7.14
N PHE A 63 -16.35 18.21 7.79
CA PHE A 63 -16.50 18.67 9.18
C PHE A 63 -17.43 19.88 9.31
N SER A 64 -17.60 20.66 8.23
CA SER A 64 -18.47 21.84 8.23
C SER A 64 -19.96 21.48 8.23
N GLU A 65 -20.32 20.26 7.87
CA GLU A 65 -21.71 19.76 7.95
C GLU A 65 -22.22 19.69 9.39
N GLU A 66 -21.35 19.29 10.33
CA GLU A 66 -21.67 19.21 11.76
C GLU A 66 -21.28 20.48 12.51
N ASP A 67 -20.29 21.24 12.01
CA ASP A 67 -19.80 22.46 12.63
C ASP A 67 -19.28 23.48 11.61
N ALA A 68 -20.15 24.42 11.25
CA ALA A 68 -19.81 25.50 10.33
C ALA A 68 -18.65 26.40 10.78
N SER A 69 -18.25 26.35 12.06
CA SER A 69 -17.12 27.12 12.59
C SER A 69 -15.76 26.43 12.38
N PHE A 70 -15.74 25.18 11.90
CA PHE A 70 -14.51 24.43 11.69
C PHE A 70 -13.59 25.12 10.65
N SER A 71 -12.36 25.41 11.08
CA SER A 71 -11.36 26.13 10.29
C SER A 71 -10.02 25.40 10.31
N LEU A 72 -9.49 25.08 9.12
CA LEU A 72 -8.17 24.48 8.97
C LEU A 72 -7.03 25.42 9.39
N LEU A 73 -7.23 26.73 9.27
CA LEU A 73 -6.21 27.74 9.59
C LEU A 73 -6.09 27.98 11.10
N ASN A 74 -7.23 28.09 11.78
CA ASN A 74 -7.24 28.37 13.23
C ASN A 74 -6.99 27.10 14.05
N ASN A 75 -7.35 25.93 13.51
CA ASN A 75 -7.29 24.65 14.21
C ASN A 75 -6.34 23.67 13.52
N GLU A 76 -5.24 24.14 12.94
CA GLU A 76 -4.30 23.30 12.16
C GLU A 76 -3.82 22.07 12.96
N ARG A 77 -3.58 22.23 14.26
CA ARG A 77 -3.20 21.12 15.16
C ARG A 77 -4.32 20.09 15.31
N GLU A 78 -5.57 20.54 15.45
CA GLU A 78 -6.74 19.65 15.50
C GLU A 78 -6.93 18.95 14.15
N ALA A 79 -6.83 19.68 13.04
CA ALA A 79 -6.93 19.11 11.70
C ALA A 79 -5.90 17.99 11.48
N ARG A 80 -4.67 18.13 11.98
CA ARG A 80 -3.65 17.06 11.92
C ARG A 80 -4.03 15.84 12.77
N VAL A 81 -4.62 16.04 13.94
CA VAL A 81 -5.13 14.94 14.77
C VAL A 81 -6.25 14.21 14.06
N LEU A 82 -7.20 14.94 13.48
CA LEU A 82 -8.32 14.38 12.72
C LEU A 82 -7.84 13.63 11.46
N SER A 83 -6.89 14.20 10.72
CA SER A 83 -6.24 13.54 9.59
C SER A 83 -5.57 12.23 10.04
N ALA A 84 -4.86 12.25 11.17
CA ALA A 84 -4.24 11.05 11.73
C ALA A 84 -5.28 10.03 12.21
N SER A 85 -6.44 10.46 12.71
CA SER A 85 -7.55 9.58 13.09
C SER A 85 -8.16 8.87 11.87
N VAL A 86 -8.42 9.60 10.78
CA VAL A 86 -8.90 8.99 9.51
C VAL A 86 -7.88 7.98 8.99
N LEU A 87 -6.61 8.36 8.90
CA LEU A 87 -5.53 7.47 8.46
C LEU A 87 -5.36 6.26 9.41
N GLY A 88 -5.55 6.45 10.72
CA GLY A 88 -5.50 5.38 11.71
C GLY A 88 -6.58 4.32 11.49
N GLU A 89 -7.82 4.75 11.27
CA GLU A 89 -8.92 3.84 10.95
C GLU A 89 -8.68 3.10 9.62
N LEU A 90 -8.11 3.77 8.61
CA LEU A 90 -7.72 3.12 7.36
C LEU A 90 -6.64 2.05 7.56
N ILE A 91 -5.69 2.27 8.47
CA ILE A 91 -4.70 1.23 8.86
C ILE A 91 -5.40 0.05 9.52
N ASP A 92 -6.37 0.30 10.39
CA ASP A 92 -7.15 -0.75 11.07
C ASP A 92 -8.02 -1.55 10.09
N GLN A 93 -8.46 -0.93 8.99
CA GLN A 93 -9.09 -1.59 7.83
C GLN A 93 -8.10 -2.24 6.87
N GLU A 94 -6.81 -2.29 7.22
CA GLU A 94 -5.73 -2.90 6.43
C GLU A 94 -5.55 -2.26 5.04
N ASN A 95 -5.88 -0.96 4.90
CA ASN A 95 -5.74 -0.22 3.63
C ASN A 95 -4.26 -0.04 3.24
N ALA A 96 -3.85 -0.68 2.15
CA ALA A 96 -2.45 -0.71 1.72
C ALA A 96 -1.90 0.65 1.29
N VAL A 97 -2.71 1.49 0.65
CA VAL A 97 -2.29 2.84 0.20
C VAL A 97 -1.96 3.71 1.41
N ALA A 98 -2.83 3.74 2.41
CA ALA A 98 -2.60 4.52 3.63
C ALA A 98 -1.33 4.07 4.37
N ILE A 99 -1.17 2.75 4.56
CA ILE A 99 -0.01 2.18 5.25
C ILE A 99 1.29 2.52 4.52
N LEU A 100 1.34 2.32 3.20
CA LEU A 100 2.53 2.60 2.39
C LEU A 100 2.83 4.11 2.30
N ALA A 101 1.80 4.96 2.13
CA ALA A 101 1.96 6.41 2.07
C ALA A 101 2.61 6.95 3.35
N ILE A 102 2.14 6.49 4.53
CA ILE A 102 2.70 6.89 5.82
C ILE A 102 4.14 6.37 5.94
N CYS A 103 4.37 5.09 5.63
CA CYS A 103 5.71 4.50 5.73
C CYS A 103 6.73 5.12 4.76
N ALA A 104 6.31 5.55 3.57
CA ALA A 104 7.16 6.20 2.57
C ALA A 104 7.40 7.68 2.92
N GLY A 105 6.36 8.39 3.39
CA GLY A 105 6.44 9.81 3.76
C GLY A 105 7.36 10.12 4.94
N SER A 106 7.69 9.13 5.79
CA SER A 106 8.68 9.28 6.86
C SER A 106 10.13 9.38 6.35
N VAL A 107 10.40 8.94 5.12
CA VAL A 107 11.73 8.95 4.49
C VAL A 107 12.78 8.32 5.39
N LYS A 108 12.50 7.11 5.88
CA LYS A 108 13.35 6.38 6.84
C LYS A 108 13.70 7.18 8.10
N GLY A 109 12.76 8.00 8.56
CA GLY A 109 12.89 8.81 9.77
C GLY A 109 13.54 10.17 9.56
N LEU A 110 13.97 10.51 8.33
CA LEU A 110 14.46 11.86 8.00
C LEU A 110 13.34 12.89 8.06
N ARG A 111 12.08 12.47 7.86
CA ARG A 111 10.91 13.30 8.07
C ARG A 111 10.08 12.77 9.24
N GLN A 112 9.85 13.63 10.22
CA GLN A 112 8.99 13.33 11.35
C GLN A 112 7.70 14.14 11.26
N PRO A 113 6.55 13.53 11.57
CA PRO A 113 5.30 14.25 11.66
C PRO A 113 5.29 15.10 12.93
N LEU A 114 4.63 16.25 12.86
CA LEU A 114 4.61 17.20 13.98
C LEU A 114 3.74 16.69 15.15
N GLN A 115 2.72 15.88 14.85
CA GLN A 115 1.74 15.34 15.81
C GLN A 115 1.47 13.86 15.52
N SER A 116 0.83 13.18 16.47
CA SER A 116 0.36 11.80 16.30
C SER A 116 1.46 10.83 15.84
N LEU A 117 2.61 10.84 16.52
CA LEU A 117 3.76 9.95 16.22
C LEU A 117 3.39 8.46 16.26
N TRP A 118 2.36 8.11 17.04
CA TRP A 118 1.81 6.75 17.11
C TRP A 118 1.36 6.22 15.74
N LEU A 119 0.92 7.08 14.83
CA LEU A 119 0.38 6.66 13.53
C LEU A 119 1.46 6.02 12.67
N LEU A 120 2.66 6.62 12.62
CA LEU A 120 3.80 6.04 11.90
C LEU A 120 4.16 4.66 12.46
N LYS A 121 4.20 4.52 13.79
CA LYS A 121 4.47 3.24 14.44
C LYS A 121 3.41 2.18 14.08
N ASN A 122 2.13 2.55 14.15
CA ASN A 122 1.03 1.66 13.77
C ASN A 122 1.13 1.25 12.29
N ALA A 123 1.46 2.18 11.40
CA ALA A 123 1.64 1.89 9.98
C ALA A 123 2.80 0.91 9.76
N GLU A 124 3.94 1.08 10.43
CA GLU A 124 5.08 0.17 10.32
C GLU A 124 4.78 -1.24 10.88
N GLU A 125 4.06 -1.32 12.01
CA GLU A 125 3.62 -2.59 12.58
C GLU A 125 2.62 -3.31 11.66
N SER A 126 1.63 -2.58 11.12
CA SER A 126 0.66 -3.12 10.16
C SER A 126 1.31 -3.52 8.85
N PHE A 127 2.27 -2.74 8.33
CA PHE A 127 3.06 -3.10 7.15
C PHE A 127 3.71 -4.48 7.33
N LEU A 128 4.39 -4.71 8.46
CA LEU A 128 5.05 -5.99 8.73
C LEU A 128 4.05 -7.12 8.92
N LYS A 129 2.98 -6.90 9.70
CA LYS A 129 1.91 -7.88 9.94
C LYS A 129 1.31 -8.35 8.61
N LEU A 130 0.96 -7.42 7.73
CA LEU A 130 0.29 -7.72 6.46
C LEU A 130 1.24 -8.29 5.41
N ALA A 131 2.51 -7.86 5.39
CA ALA A 131 3.53 -8.49 4.55
C ALA A 131 3.70 -9.99 4.85
N ILE A 132 3.58 -10.38 6.13
CA ILE A 132 3.61 -11.79 6.56
C ILE A 132 2.29 -12.48 6.23
N ALA A 133 1.17 -11.92 6.69
CA ALA A 133 -0.15 -12.53 6.56
C ALA A 133 -0.58 -12.70 5.09
N GLY A 134 -0.28 -11.73 4.24
CA GLY A 134 -0.64 -11.73 2.82
C GLY A 134 0.00 -12.85 2.00
N ARG A 135 1.09 -13.45 2.52
CA ARG A 135 1.85 -14.55 1.92
C ARG A 135 1.70 -15.89 2.65
N ALA A 136 0.98 -15.92 3.77
CA ALA A 136 0.72 -17.16 4.48
C ALA A 136 0.00 -18.16 3.56
N PHE A 137 0.41 -19.43 3.64
CA PHE A 137 -0.25 -20.49 2.89
C PHE A 137 -1.73 -20.56 3.30
N GLN A 138 -2.62 -20.52 2.31
CA GLN A 138 -4.06 -20.63 2.56
C GLN A 138 -4.53 -22.04 2.25
N GLU A 139 -5.23 -22.67 3.20
CA GLU A 139 -5.87 -23.95 2.91
C GLU A 139 -6.95 -23.78 1.84
N ILE A 140 -6.83 -24.56 0.76
CA ILE A 140 -7.77 -24.55 -0.35
C ILE A 140 -8.77 -25.68 -0.11
N PRO A 141 -10.07 -25.38 0.10
CA PRO A 141 -11.07 -26.42 0.30
C PRO A 141 -11.22 -27.24 -0.98
N ILE A 142 -11.03 -28.55 -0.87
CA ILE A 142 -11.11 -29.49 -2.02
C ILE A 142 -12.56 -29.99 -2.22
N LYS A 143 -13.43 -29.81 -1.22
CA LYS A 143 -14.81 -30.30 -1.25
C LYS A 143 -15.73 -29.26 -1.89
N ILE A 144 -16.38 -29.67 -2.98
CA ILE A 144 -17.48 -28.92 -3.60
C ILE A 144 -18.79 -29.59 -3.18
N VAL A 145 -19.73 -28.80 -2.64
CA VAL A 145 -21.02 -29.31 -2.17
C VAL A 145 -22.14 -28.79 -3.08
N PRO A 146 -22.87 -29.67 -3.80
CA PRO A 146 -24.04 -29.26 -4.57
C PRO A 146 -25.18 -28.79 -3.64
N THR A 147 -26.07 -27.95 -4.17
CA THR A 147 -27.33 -27.64 -3.49
C THR A 147 -28.30 -28.80 -3.71
N VAL A 148 -28.97 -29.24 -2.65
CA VAL A 148 -29.97 -30.31 -2.69
C VAL A 148 -31.24 -29.79 -2.01
N THR A 149 -32.40 -29.99 -2.64
CA THR A 149 -33.70 -29.66 -2.04
C THR A 149 -34.08 -30.78 -1.09
N PRO A 150 -34.27 -30.50 0.21
CA PRO A 150 -34.62 -31.53 1.16
C PRO A 150 -35.97 -32.15 0.78
N LYS A 151 -36.05 -33.49 0.84
CA LYS A 151 -37.25 -34.31 0.58
C LYS A 151 -37.74 -34.36 -0.86
N LEU A 152 -36.99 -33.84 -1.84
CA LEU A 152 -37.39 -33.93 -3.25
C LEU A 152 -37.55 -35.39 -3.70
N ASP A 153 -36.67 -36.29 -3.24
CA ASP A 153 -36.77 -37.73 -3.51
C ASP A 153 -38.06 -38.35 -2.93
N GLU A 154 -38.49 -37.92 -1.74
CA GLU A 154 -39.73 -38.37 -1.10
C GLU A 154 -40.97 -37.87 -1.89
N GLU A 155 -40.92 -36.62 -2.36
CA GLU A 155 -41.98 -36.04 -3.20
C GLU A 155 -42.08 -36.72 -4.58
N ILE A 156 -40.94 -37.08 -5.18
CA ILE A 156 -40.88 -37.85 -6.45
C ILE A 156 -41.50 -39.24 -6.23
N ALA A 157 -41.15 -39.93 -5.14
CA ALA A 157 -41.70 -41.25 -4.83
C ALA A 157 -43.22 -41.22 -4.59
N ALA A 158 -43.73 -40.16 -3.96
CA ALA A 158 -45.17 -39.99 -3.69
C ALA A 158 -46.03 -39.76 -4.95
N LEU A 159 -45.45 -39.16 -6.01
CA LEU A 159 -46.14 -38.93 -7.28
C LEU A 159 -46.56 -40.22 -7.97
N GLY A 160 -45.76 -41.28 -7.86
CA GLY A 160 -46.04 -42.59 -8.45
C GLY A 160 -47.35 -43.25 -7.98
N ALA A 161 -47.91 -42.76 -6.86
CA ALA A 161 -49.16 -43.26 -6.29
C ALA A 161 -50.42 -42.48 -6.71
N THR A 162 -50.29 -41.26 -7.26
CA THR A 162 -51.42 -40.31 -7.38
C THR A 162 -51.76 -39.87 -8.81
N ASN A 163 -50.92 -40.14 -9.81
CA ASN A 163 -51.15 -39.85 -11.25
C ASN A 163 -51.74 -38.45 -11.56
N ASP A 164 -51.29 -37.43 -10.81
CA ASP A 164 -51.74 -36.05 -10.95
C ASP A 164 -50.75 -35.21 -11.77
N TRP A 165 -51.22 -34.73 -12.93
CA TRP A 165 -50.45 -33.89 -13.85
C TRP A 165 -50.06 -32.53 -13.28
N ALA A 166 -50.88 -31.92 -12.43
CA ALA A 166 -50.57 -30.62 -11.83
C ALA A 166 -49.41 -30.73 -10.83
N THR A 167 -49.42 -31.79 -10.01
CA THR A 167 -48.32 -32.11 -9.11
C THR A 167 -47.03 -32.44 -9.88
N LEU A 168 -47.11 -33.16 -11.01
CA LEU A 168 -45.95 -33.44 -11.86
C LEU A 168 -45.28 -32.16 -12.38
N VAL A 169 -46.05 -31.21 -12.91
CA VAL A 169 -45.51 -29.93 -13.41
C VAL A 169 -44.81 -29.13 -12.30
N THR A 170 -45.40 -29.12 -11.10
CA THR A 170 -44.81 -28.46 -9.93
C THR A 170 -43.49 -29.10 -9.53
N LEU A 171 -43.44 -30.43 -9.52
CA LEU A 171 -42.25 -31.21 -9.20
C LEU A 171 -41.13 -31.02 -10.22
N LEU A 172 -41.46 -30.98 -11.52
CA LEU A 172 -40.50 -30.62 -12.58
C LEU A 172 -39.94 -29.21 -12.38
N GLY A 173 -40.77 -28.26 -11.92
CA GLY A 173 -40.34 -26.92 -11.53
C GLY A 173 -39.31 -26.95 -10.39
N LYS A 174 -39.56 -27.75 -9.35
CA LYS A 174 -38.62 -27.94 -8.22
C LYS A 174 -37.32 -28.61 -8.66
N ILE A 175 -37.38 -29.66 -9.49
CA ILE A 175 -36.18 -30.33 -10.06
C ILE A 175 -35.35 -29.33 -10.86
N ARG A 176 -35.98 -28.53 -11.72
CA ARG A 176 -35.28 -27.49 -12.50
C ARG A 176 -34.64 -26.45 -11.59
N ALA A 177 -35.35 -26.00 -10.55
CA ALA A 177 -34.84 -25.02 -9.60
C ALA A 177 -33.65 -25.57 -8.81
N GLU A 178 -33.70 -26.81 -8.35
CA GLU A 178 -32.59 -27.51 -7.69
C GLU A 178 -31.38 -27.62 -8.62
N ALA A 179 -31.57 -28.13 -9.84
CA ALA A 179 -30.49 -28.29 -10.80
C ALA A 179 -29.80 -26.94 -11.08
N HIS A 180 -30.58 -25.87 -11.25
CA HIS A 180 -30.04 -24.52 -11.45
C HIS A 180 -29.31 -23.99 -10.21
N ALA A 181 -29.88 -24.15 -9.01
CA ALA A 181 -29.26 -23.72 -7.76
C ALA A 181 -27.95 -24.49 -7.50
N SER A 182 -27.96 -25.80 -7.73
CA SER A 182 -26.82 -26.70 -7.60
C SER A 182 -25.71 -26.34 -8.58
N ALA A 183 -26.04 -26.14 -9.86
CA ALA A 183 -25.07 -25.70 -10.87
C ALA A 183 -24.44 -24.34 -10.49
N LYS A 184 -25.25 -23.38 -10.02
CA LYS A 184 -24.75 -22.07 -9.57
C LYS A 184 -23.85 -22.21 -8.34
N ALA A 185 -24.21 -23.03 -7.37
CA ALA A 185 -23.42 -23.27 -6.16
C ALA A 185 -22.08 -23.94 -6.48
N VAL A 186 -22.10 -24.96 -7.34
CA VAL A 186 -20.89 -25.65 -7.83
C VAL A 186 -19.99 -24.68 -8.58
N ALA A 187 -20.54 -23.89 -9.51
CA ALA A 187 -19.77 -22.89 -10.26
C ALA A 187 -19.14 -21.84 -9.33
N THR A 188 -19.90 -21.32 -8.35
CA THR A 188 -19.41 -20.31 -7.40
C THR A 188 -18.27 -20.87 -6.53
N GLN A 189 -18.44 -22.08 -6.00
CA GLN A 189 -17.39 -22.76 -5.21
C GLN A 189 -16.14 -23.04 -6.04
N SER A 190 -16.33 -23.53 -7.27
CA SER A 190 -15.23 -23.85 -8.20
C SER A 190 -14.44 -22.60 -8.58
N MET A 191 -15.13 -21.49 -8.89
CA MET A 191 -14.50 -20.20 -9.15
C MET A 191 -13.76 -19.67 -7.91
N GLY A 192 -14.33 -19.84 -6.72
CA GLY A 192 -13.67 -19.47 -5.46
C GLY A 192 -12.37 -20.25 -5.23
N ILE A 193 -12.36 -21.55 -5.51
CA ILE A 193 -11.18 -22.40 -5.45
C ILE A 193 -10.14 -21.97 -6.49
N LEU A 194 -10.54 -21.79 -7.76
CA LEU A 194 -9.63 -21.37 -8.83
C LEU A 194 -8.97 -20.02 -8.52
N LYS A 195 -9.70 -19.05 -7.97
CA LYS A 195 -9.12 -17.76 -7.54
C LYS A 195 -8.06 -17.93 -6.46
N LYS A 196 -8.26 -18.84 -5.51
CA LYS A 196 -7.26 -19.14 -4.46
C LYS A 196 -6.01 -19.81 -5.03
N ILE A 197 -6.18 -20.76 -5.96
CA ILE A 197 -5.06 -21.40 -6.65
C ILE A 197 -4.28 -20.39 -7.47
N ASP A 198 -4.96 -19.54 -8.24
CA ASP A 198 -4.35 -18.50 -9.07
C ASP A 198 -3.52 -17.52 -8.21
N ARG A 199 -4.08 -17.05 -7.09
CA ARG A 199 -3.34 -16.21 -6.13
C ARG A 199 -2.08 -16.90 -5.59
N GLN A 200 -2.17 -18.17 -5.18
CA GLN A 200 -0.98 -18.90 -4.68
C GLN A 200 0.06 -19.12 -5.77
N ALA A 201 -0.37 -19.45 -6.99
CA ALA A 201 0.54 -19.60 -8.13
C ALA A 201 1.24 -18.29 -8.48
N ALA A 202 0.54 -17.16 -8.40
CA ALA A 202 1.10 -15.82 -8.60
C ALA A 202 2.17 -15.49 -7.55
N LEU A 203 1.90 -15.74 -6.27
CA LEU A 203 2.88 -15.55 -5.18
C LEU A 203 4.12 -16.44 -5.33
N ILE A 204 3.93 -17.74 -5.63
CA ILE A 204 5.05 -18.66 -5.86
C ILE A 204 5.91 -18.21 -7.05
N ARG A 205 5.26 -17.73 -8.13
CA ARG A 205 5.97 -17.22 -9.30
C ARG A 205 6.78 -15.98 -8.96
N GLU A 206 6.18 -15.03 -8.25
CA GLU A 206 6.86 -13.83 -7.77
C GLU A 206 8.11 -14.18 -6.93
N GLU A 207 7.96 -15.02 -5.92
CA GLU A 207 9.05 -15.44 -5.04
C GLU A 207 10.14 -16.20 -5.80
N SER A 208 9.75 -17.08 -6.72
CA SER A 208 10.69 -17.77 -7.59
C SER A 208 11.49 -16.77 -8.42
N GLN A 209 10.83 -15.81 -9.08
CA GLN A 209 11.50 -14.79 -9.90
C GLN A 209 12.45 -13.92 -9.07
N MET A 210 12.06 -13.56 -7.85
CA MET A 210 12.91 -12.85 -6.90
C MET A 210 14.16 -13.65 -6.52
N LEU A 211 14.02 -14.96 -6.27
CA LEU A 211 15.15 -15.85 -5.99
C LEU A 211 16.07 -16.01 -7.20
N TRP A 212 15.52 -16.15 -8.41
CA TRP A 212 16.29 -16.19 -9.66
C TRP A 212 17.07 -14.90 -9.88
N TRP A 213 16.45 -13.75 -9.64
CA TRP A 213 17.10 -12.45 -9.72
C TRP A 213 18.24 -12.32 -8.70
N LEU A 214 17.99 -12.69 -7.44
CA LEU A 214 18.96 -12.62 -6.35
C LEU A 214 20.18 -13.52 -6.61
N THR A 215 19.95 -14.73 -7.09
CA THR A 215 21.02 -15.69 -7.40
C THR A 215 21.78 -15.35 -8.69
N GLY A 216 21.09 -14.80 -9.69
CA GLY A 216 21.69 -14.38 -10.94
C GLY A 216 22.60 -13.14 -10.82
N GLY A 217 22.38 -12.27 -9.82
CA GLY A 217 23.23 -11.11 -9.58
C GLY A 217 23.23 -10.11 -10.75
N TYR A 218 22.13 -10.01 -11.48
CA TYR A 218 22.01 -9.27 -12.73
C TYR A 218 20.81 -8.32 -12.69
N SER A 219 21.02 -7.05 -13.05
CA SER A 219 19.95 -6.07 -13.09
C SER A 219 19.10 -6.22 -14.33
N ARG A 220 17.77 -6.30 -14.16
CA ARG A 220 16.81 -6.44 -15.27
C ARG A 220 16.56 -5.10 -15.96
N VAL A 221 16.52 -4.01 -15.20
CA VAL A 221 16.36 -2.66 -15.72
C VAL A 221 17.51 -2.27 -16.66
N PHE A 222 18.75 -2.60 -16.29
CA PHE A 222 19.94 -2.16 -17.03
C PHE A 222 20.57 -3.24 -17.91
N ASN A 223 20.08 -4.48 -17.83
CA ASN A 223 20.66 -5.63 -18.52
C ASN A 223 22.18 -5.74 -18.31
N ARG A 224 22.64 -5.66 -17.05
CA ARG A 224 24.06 -5.88 -16.69
C ARG A 224 24.23 -6.35 -15.25
N SER A 225 25.38 -6.96 -14.96
CA SER A 225 25.74 -7.47 -13.64
C SER A 225 25.78 -6.37 -12.57
N PHE A 226 25.28 -6.66 -11.36
CA PHE A 226 25.37 -5.77 -10.21
C PHE A 226 26.82 -5.42 -9.83
N THR A 227 27.78 -6.30 -10.16
CA THR A 227 29.22 -6.07 -9.96
C THR A 227 29.79 -4.89 -10.74
N THR A 228 29.08 -4.38 -11.75
CA THR A 228 29.51 -3.22 -12.54
C THR A 228 29.09 -1.88 -11.96
N PHE A 229 28.12 -1.87 -11.04
CA PHE A 229 27.58 -0.67 -10.42
C PHE A 229 28.38 -0.27 -9.19
N SER A 230 28.36 1.02 -8.86
CA SER A 230 28.71 1.45 -7.51
C SER A 230 27.63 1.02 -6.50
N THR A 231 27.95 1.04 -5.20
CA THR A 231 27.04 0.63 -4.13
C THR A 231 25.69 1.39 -4.15
N GLN A 232 25.71 2.72 -4.39
CA GLN A 232 24.48 3.52 -4.46
C GLN A 232 23.69 3.28 -5.75
N GLN A 233 24.37 3.07 -6.87
CA GLN A 233 23.69 2.72 -8.12
C GLN A 233 23.04 1.33 -8.02
N ALA A 234 23.73 0.37 -7.39
CA ALA A 234 23.18 -0.95 -7.15
C ALA A 234 21.95 -0.89 -6.24
N ALA A 235 21.96 -0.03 -5.20
CA ALA A 235 20.80 0.20 -4.35
C ALA A 235 19.56 0.68 -5.13
N LEU A 236 19.72 1.73 -5.95
CA LEU A 236 18.62 2.29 -6.74
C LEU A 236 18.13 1.31 -7.82
N ALA A 237 19.05 0.67 -8.55
CA ALA A 237 18.71 -0.34 -9.55
C ALA A 237 18.01 -1.56 -8.94
N ALA A 238 18.50 -2.05 -7.80
CA ALA A 238 17.92 -3.21 -7.13
C ALA A 238 16.53 -2.91 -6.55
N ALA A 239 16.29 -1.70 -6.05
CA ALA A 239 14.98 -1.26 -5.58
C ALA A 239 13.95 -1.28 -6.71
N ILE A 240 14.27 -0.76 -7.89
CA ILE A 240 13.38 -0.79 -9.06
C ILE A 240 13.17 -2.22 -9.56
N ASP A 241 14.23 -3.03 -9.66
CA ASP A 241 14.11 -4.43 -10.08
C ASP A 241 13.20 -5.24 -9.14
N LEU A 242 13.41 -5.13 -7.83
CA LEU A 242 12.57 -5.81 -6.83
C LEU A 242 11.15 -5.23 -6.80
N GLY A 243 10.99 -3.93 -6.96
CA GLY A 243 9.70 -3.28 -7.10
C GLY A 243 8.91 -3.88 -8.26
N ALA A 244 9.53 -3.96 -9.45
CA ALA A 244 8.93 -4.54 -10.64
C ALA A 244 8.66 -6.05 -10.52
N LEU A 245 9.48 -6.76 -9.75
CA LEU A 245 9.26 -8.16 -9.41
C LEU A 245 8.09 -8.35 -8.45
N THR A 246 7.79 -7.38 -7.59
CA THR A 246 6.69 -7.42 -6.61
C THR A 246 5.38 -7.03 -7.27
N ASN A 247 4.68 -8.00 -7.87
CA ASN A 247 3.46 -7.77 -8.63
C ASN A 247 2.19 -8.38 -8.01
N SER A 248 2.34 -9.34 -7.09
CA SER A 248 1.26 -10.17 -6.56
C SER A 248 0.87 -9.81 -5.13
N SER A 249 1.80 -9.24 -4.36
CA SER A 249 1.55 -8.77 -2.99
C SER A 249 1.60 -7.25 -2.91
N GLU A 250 0.85 -6.63 -2.00
CA GLU A 250 0.84 -5.17 -1.81
C GLU A 250 2.11 -4.65 -1.13
N PHE A 251 2.59 -5.35 -0.09
CA PHE A 251 3.70 -4.91 0.77
C PHE A 251 5.06 -5.57 0.47
N GLY A 252 5.11 -6.53 -0.45
CA GLY A 252 6.33 -7.31 -0.70
C GLY A 252 6.64 -8.35 0.37
N PRO A 253 7.71 -9.14 0.21
CA PRO A 253 8.17 -10.06 1.24
C PRO A 253 8.96 -9.32 2.34
N VAL A 254 8.87 -9.79 3.58
CA VAL A 254 9.67 -9.24 4.71
C VAL A 254 11.19 -9.40 4.46
N ALA A 255 11.59 -10.31 3.58
CA ALA A 255 12.98 -10.55 3.21
C ALA A 255 13.60 -9.46 2.30
N ILE A 256 12.82 -8.49 1.78
CA ILE A 256 13.33 -7.48 0.83
C ILE A 256 14.59 -6.75 1.33
N PRO A 257 14.67 -6.25 2.59
CA PRO A 257 15.89 -5.65 3.12
C PRO A 257 17.13 -6.55 2.96
N ALA A 258 17.00 -7.83 3.31
CA ALA A 258 18.10 -8.79 3.20
C ALA A 258 18.47 -9.10 1.74
N MET A 259 17.48 -9.13 0.84
CA MET A 259 17.72 -9.31 -0.60
C MET A 259 18.46 -8.11 -1.21
N LEU A 260 18.02 -6.90 -0.87
CA LEU A 260 18.66 -5.65 -1.28
C LEU A 260 20.10 -5.59 -0.78
N GLU A 261 20.31 -5.83 0.52
CA GLU A 261 21.64 -5.82 1.14
C GLU A 261 22.58 -6.80 0.43
N ARG A 262 22.12 -8.03 0.18
CA ARG A 262 22.93 -9.06 -0.50
C ARG A 262 23.35 -8.62 -1.90
N VAL A 263 22.47 -7.99 -2.67
CA VAL A 263 22.82 -7.46 -4.00
C VAL A 263 23.78 -6.28 -3.91
N ILE A 264 23.51 -5.33 -3.00
CA ILE A 264 24.37 -4.16 -2.77
C ILE A 264 25.80 -4.58 -2.40
N LEU A 265 25.97 -5.66 -1.63
CA LEU A 265 27.29 -6.20 -1.26
C LEU A 265 28.08 -6.80 -2.43
N THR A 266 27.42 -7.18 -3.53
CA THR A 266 28.09 -7.66 -4.76
C THR A 266 28.57 -6.53 -5.67
N ALA A 267 28.12 -5.29 -5.42
CA ALA A 267 28.48 -4.13 -6.21
C ALA A 267 30.00 -3.85 -6.17
N LYS A 268 30.48 -3.08 -7.15
CA LYS A 268 31.89 -2.65 -7.19
C LYS A 268 32.20 -1.85 -5.93
N LYS A 269 33.02 -2.43 -5.05
CA LYS A 269 33.44 -1.78 -3.81
C LYS A 269 34.27 -0.53 -4.15
N GLY A 270 33.71 0.64 -3.87
CA GLY A 270 34.50 1.85 -3.66
C GLY A 270 35.30 1.73 -2.36
N ARG A 271 36.36 2.51 -2.19
CA ARG A 271 37.05 2.61 -0.89
C ARG A 271 36.08 3.21 0.12
N GLY A 272 35.53 2.38 1.01
CA GLY A 272 34.66 2.78 2.12
C GLY A 272 33.16 2.71 1.81
N ALA A 273 32.43 1.94 2.61
CA ALA A 273 30.98 2.09 2.76
C ALA A 273 30.77 3.32 3.65
N GLN A 274 30.39 4.43 3.05
CA GLN A 274 30.05 5.66 3.78
C GLN A 274 28.69 6.14 3.27
N PRO A 275 27.88 6.75 4.15
CA PRO A 275 26.71 7.50 3.72
C PRO A 275 27.13 8.44 2.58
N LYS A 276 26.33 8.47 1.52
CA LYS A 276 26.53 9.44 0.45
C LYS A 276 25.32 10.33 0.39
N GLU A 277 25.58 11.56 -0.04
CA GLU A 277 24.54 12.50 -0.42
C GLU A 277 23.64 11.89 -1.49
N LEU A 278 22.34 12.13 -1.38
CA LEU A 278 21.38 11.73 -2.40
C LEU A 278 21.76 12.30 -3.78
N SER A 279 22.21 13.56 -3.83
CA SER A 279 22.77 14.21 -5.03
C SER A 279 23.82 13.32 -5.70
N ALA A 280 24.84 12.91 -4.95
CA ALA A 280 25.93 12.07 -5.46
C ALA A 280 25.47 10.67 -5.89
N ALA A 281 24.38 10.14 -5.32
CA ALA A 281 23.79 8.87 -5.75
C ALA A 281 23.08 9.00 -7.11
N ILE A 282 22.21 10.01 -7.24
CA ILE A 282 21.42 10.24 -8.46
C ILE A 282 22.32 10.70 -9.62
N ASP A 283 23.22 11.65 -9.37
CA ASP A 283 24.11 12.22 -10.37
C ASP A 283 25.22 11.25 -10.83
N SER A 284 25.32 10.08 -10.19
CA SER A 284 26.24 9.03 -10.64
C SER A 284 25.75 8.26 -11.88
N PHE A 285 24.49 8.43 -12.26
CA PHE A 285 23.90 7.88 -13.48
C PHE A 285 23.97 8.88 -14.64
N SER A 286 23.98 8.39 -15.88
CA SER A 286 23.67 9.25 -17.04
C SER A 286 22.17 9.52 -17.14
N VAL A 287 21.77 10.55 -17.91
CA VAL A 287 20.34 10.85 -18.14
C VAL A 287 19.63 9.67 -18.82
N GLU A 288 20.30 8.97 -19.73
CA GLU A 288 19.76 7.75 -20.37
C GLU A 288 19.58 6.61 -19.37
N GLU A 289 20.49 6.47 -18.41
CA GLU A 289 20.37 5.48 -17.35
C GLU A 289 19.24 5.83 -16.36
N LEU A 290 19.03 7.11 -16.05
CA LEU A 290 17.91 7.57 -15.24
C LEU A 290 16.56 7.23 -15.91
N ARG A 291 16.44 7.37 -17.24
CA ARG A 291 15.24 6.93 -17.99
C ARG A 291 14.93 5.44 -17.84
N CYS A 292 15.96 4.62 -17.63
CA CYS A 292 15.78 3.19 -17.39
C CYS A 292 15.22 2.93 -15.99
N LEU A 293 15.55 3.76 -15.00
CA LEU A 293 14.95 3.74 -13.66
C LEU A 293 13.51 4.26 -13.77
N LYS A 294 12.58 3.37 -14.15
CA LYS A 294 11.14 3.62 -14.22
C LYS A 294 10.53 3.83 -12.83
N ALA A 295 10.96 4.88 -12.13
CA ALA A 295 10.41 5.28 -10.85
C ALA A 295 8.99 5.84 -11.03
N PRO A 296 8.10 5.72 -10.03
CA PRO A 296 6.78 6.30 -10.11
C PRO A 296 6.82 7.83 -10.14
N SER A 297 6.22 8.43 -11.17
CA SER A 297 6.18 9.90 -11.35
C SER A 297 4.86 10.55 -10.93
N THR A 298 3.84 9.75 -10.59
CA THR A 298 2.50 10.24 -10.21
C THR A 298 2.37 10.53 -8.72
N LEU A 299 3.37 10.15 -7.92
CA LEU A 299 3.33 10.29 -6.47
C LEU A 299 3.60 11.73 -6.04
N PRO A 300 2.94 12.22 -4.97
CA PRO A 300 3.26 13.51 -4.40
C PRO A 300 4.74 13.59 -4.01
N PRO A 301 5.46 14.66 -4.40
CA PRO A 301 6.89 14.77 -4.14
C PRO A 301 7.29 14.63 -2.67
N LYS A 302 6.40 15.07 -1.77
CA LYS A 302 6.62 14.94 -0.34
C LYS A 302 6.65 13.47 0.07
N LEU A 303 5.79 12.62 -0.46
CA LEU A 303 5.72 11.19 -0.10
C LEU A 303 6.74 10.34 -0.84
N ALA A 304 7.14 10.74 -2.05
CA ALA A 304 8.09 10.00 -2.89
C ALA A 304 9.32 10.84 -3.30
N PRO A 305 10.15 11.26 -2.33
CA PRO A 305 11.29 12.12 -2.63
C PRO A 305 12.35 11.45 -3.52
N ILE A 306 12.60 10.15 -3.38
CA ILE A 306 13.67 9.51 -4.18
C ILE A 306 13.24 9.40 -5.64
N SER A 307 11.98 9.02 -5.88
CA SER A 307 11.37 8.97 -7.21
C SER A 307 11.32 10.36 -7.86
N THR A 308 10.97 11.38 -7.08
CA THR A 308 11.01 12.79 -7.52
C THR A 308 12.42 13.21 -7.91
N ALA A 309 13.45 12.83 -7.15
CA ALA A 309 14.83 13.16 -7.47
C ALA A 309 15.26 12.53 -8.81
N ILE A 310 14.89 11.28 -9.07
CA ILE A 310 15.14 10.58 -10.34
C ILE A 310 14.45 11.32 -11.49
N GLU A 311 13.16 11.64 -11.35
CA GLU A 311 12.38 12.34 -12.38
C GLU A 311 12.95 13.74 -12.69
N LEU A 312 13.24 14.53 -11.66
CA LEU A 312 13.79 15.87 -11.85
C LEU A 312 15.19 15.84 -12.48
N ALA A 313 16.03 14.89 -12.08
CA ALA A 313 17.36 14.71 -12.69
C ALA A 313 17.27 14.26 -14.15
N GLU A 314 16.27 13.45 -14.50
CA GLU A 314 15.98 13.05 -15.87
C GLU A 314 15.52 14.23 -16.74
N VAL A 315 14.58 15.04 -16.24
CA VAL A 315 13.92 16.11 -17.01
C VAL A 315 14.77 17.39 -17.09
N ILE A 316 15.36 17.80 -15.97
CA ILE A 316 16.10 19.08 -15.86
C ILE A 316 17.59 18.86 -16.15
N GLY A 317 18.09 17.66 -15.87
CA GLY A 317 19.48 17.29 -16.02
C GLY A 317 20.24 17.19 -14.69
N ILE A 318 21.28 16.37 -14.72
CA ILE A 318 22.21 16.09 -13.63
C ILE A 318 22.78 17.40 -13.06
N GLY A 319 22.82 17.51 -11.74
CA GLY A 319 23.33 18.70 -11.05
C GLY A 319 22.42 19.94 -11.02
N SER A 320 21.35 19.98 -11.82
CA SER A 320 20.47 21.16 -11.95
C SER A 320 19.14 21.02 -11.20
N TRP A 321 18.81 19.81 -10.75
CA TRP A 321 17.52 19.46 -10.14
C TRP A 321 17.37 19.84 -8.66
N TYR A 322 18.48 20.15 -7.96
CA TYR A 322 18.52 20.29 -6.50
C TYR A 322 17.55 21.33 -5.94
N ALA A 323 17.49 22.52 -6.56
CA ALA A 323 16.65 23.61 -6.07
C ALA A 323 15.15 23.27 -6.20
N GLN A 324 14.75 22.65 -7.31
CA GLN A 324 13.37 22.19 -7.49
C GLN A 324 13.03 21.04 -6.55
N PHE A 325 13.97 20.12 -6.30
CA PHE A 325 13.77 19.05 -5.34
C PHE A 325 13.52 19.57 -3.93
N LYS A 326 14.32 20.53 -3.46
CA LYS A 326 14.09 21.19 -2.17
C LYS A 326 12.74 21.87 -2.11
N SER A 327 12.38 22.61 -3.16
CA SER A 327 11.09 23.29 -3.24
C SER A 327 9.89 22.35 -3.19
N ARG A 328 9.97 21.17 -3.83
CA ARG A 328 8.84 20.23 -3.93
C ARG A 328 8.75 19.26 -2.75
N THR A 329 9.88 18.82 -2.20
CA THR A 329 9.91 17.76 -1.18
C THR A 329 10.14 18.30 0.24
N GLY A 330 10.65 19.52 0.36
CA GLY A 330 11.12 20.12 1.61
C GLY A 330 12.44 19.53 2.13
N LEU A 331 13.12 18.67 1.36
CA LEU A 331 14.39 18.04 1.74
C LEU A 331 15.57 18.60 0.95
N GLU A 332 16.75 18.61 1.56
CA GLU A 332 17.99 18.97 0.87
C GLU A 332 18.48 17.81 -0.01
N SER A 333 19.01 18.10 -1.20
CA SER A 333 19.60 17.05 -2.06
C SER A 333 20.87 16.45 -1.43
N SER A 334 21.45 17.10 -0.43
CA SER A 334 22.61 16.64 0.34
C SER A 334 22.26 15.72 1.52
N ILE A 335 20.99 15.28 1.65
CA ILE A 335 20.62 14.31 2.69
C ILE A 335 21.50 13.06 2.60
N GLN A 336 21.96 12.60 3.75
CA GLN A 336 22.83 11.43 3.86
C GLN A 336 21.97 10.18 3.98
N LEU A 337 22.03 9.32 2.98
CA LEU A 337 21.35 8.02 3.00
C LEU A 337 22.35 6.91 2.73
N GLU A 338 22.37 5.95 3.64
CA GLU A 338 23.05 4.68 3.39
C GLU A 338 22.35 3.92 2.27
N SER A 339 23.10 3.07 1.56
CA SER A 339 22.61 2.38 0.38
C SER A 339 21.40 1.48 0.63
N LEU A 340 21.34 0.81 1.78
CA LEU A 340 20.20 -0.03 2.13
C LEU A 340 18.93 0.79 2.44
N PRO A 341 18.94 1.78 3.37
CA PRO A 341 17.81 2.69 3.57
C PRO A 341 17.35 3.40 2.29
N LEU A 342 18.28 3.82 1.42
CA LEU A 342 17.94 4.40 0.11
C LEU A 342 17.16 3.42 -0.77
N ALA A 343 17.64 2.18 -0.88
CA ALA A 343 16.99 1.15 -1.68
C ALA A 343 15.60 0.81 -1.12
N GLU A 344 15.48 0.64 0.20
CA GLU A 344 14.20 0.33 0.83
C GLU A 344 13.19 1.48 0.69
N GLN A 345 13.67 2.73 0.76
CA GLN A 345 12.82 3.91 0.56
C GLN A 345 12.26 3.92 -0.86
N LEU A 346 13.13 3.81 -1.88
CA LEU A 346 12.69 3.76 -3.27
C LEU A 346 11.79 2.56 -3.56
N TYR A 347 12.04 1.40 -2.94
CA TYR A 347 11.18 0.22 -3.05
C TYR A 347 9.76 0.50 -2.52
N ARG A 348 9.63 1.15 -1.35
CA ARG A 348 8.32 1.53 -0.78
C ARG A 348 7.60 2.54 -1.67
N GLU A 349 8.31 3.53 -2.19
CA GLU A 349 7.76 4.49 -3.16
C GLU A 349 7.27 3.75 -4.41
N TYR A 350 8.04 2.79 -4.93
CA TYR A 350 7.63 1.95 -6.05
C TYR A 350 6.34 1.17 -5.77
N LEU A 351 6.25 0.53 -4.61
CA LEU A 351 5.04 -0.21 -4.23
C LEU A 351 3.83 0.70 -4.11
N LEU A 352 3.98 1.88 -3.49
CA LEU A 352 2.91 2.85 -3.39
C LEU A 352 2.43 3.30 -4.77
N GLY A 353 3.36 3.65 -5.67
CA GLY A 353 3.04 4.08 -7.03
C GLY A 353 2.45 3.00 -7.92
N ARG A 354 2.50 1.72 -7.53
CA ARG A 354 1.85 0.61 -8.23
C ARG A 354 0.41 0.39 -7.77
N LEU A 355 0.06 0.81 -6.55
CA LEU A 355 -1.29 0.69 -6.04
C LEU A 355 -2.24 1.76 -6.60
N LEU A 356 -1.67 2.85 -7.12
CA LEU A 356 -2.34 3.95 -7.80
C LEU A 356 -2.27 3.74 -9.33
#